data_AF-A0AAW2VNP0-F1
#
_entry.id   AF-A0AAW2VNP0-F1
#
_cell.length_a   1.000
_cell.length_b   1.000
_cell.length_c   1.000
_cell.angle_alpha   90.00
_cell.angle_beta   90.00
_cell.angle_gamma   90.00
#
_symmetry.space_group_name_H-M   'P 1'
#
loop_
_entity.id
_entity.type
_entity.pdbx_description
1 polymer ?
#
loop_
_entity_poly.entity_id
_entity_poly.type
_entity_poly.pdbx_seq_one_letter_code
_entity_poly.pdbx_strand_id
1 'polypeptide(L)'
;MDHISETISTCKDSRQTPDWLKSAAEDMHIKAQNYSDQVCNAFTYMTAILDPRIKVELIPEYLNLERYLEEARNHFIRNYSTSYFSSMANSYSTQELEDRGSASFAEEIARKKRRASMNSATDELTQYLSEPPVPMPTDVLDWWKVNSSRYPRLSLMARDFLAVQSTSVLPEDIFSIKGDEIDRERFSTPQSDTQALLCVKSWMQNGIKLKYKSTEIDYERMMEIAAASAIESSSRSFDRSKK
;
A
#
# COMPACT_ATOMS: atom_id res chain seq x y z
N MET A 1 21.39 -4.04 13.58
CA MET A 1 21.44 -5.51 13.81
C MET A 1 22.86 -5.95 14.11
N ASP A 2 23.86 -5.41 13.43
CA ASP A 2 25.27 -5.79 13.54
C ASP A 2 25.83 -5.73 14.97
N HIS A 3 25.57 -4.63 15.70
CA HIS A 3 25.97 -4.53 17.11
C HIS A 3 25.39 -5.67 17.96
N ILE A 4 24.10 -6.03 17.78
CA ILE A 4 23.45 -7.10 18.55
C ILE A 4 24.12 -8.44 18.21
N SER A 5 24.33 -8.72 16.93
CA SER A 5 25.03 -9.93 16.48
C SER A 5 26.48 -10.00 16.99
N GLU A 6 27.19 -8.88 17.01
CA GLU A 6 28.55 -8.75 17.55
C GLU A 6 28.58 -8.97 19.07
N THR A 7 27.60 -8.42 19.80
CA THR A 7 27.49 -8.62 21.26
C THR A 7 27.22 -10.10 21.59
N ILE A 8 26.34 -10.74 20.81
CA ILE A 8 26.02 -12.17 20.96
C ILE A 8 27.26 -13.03 20.69
N SER A 9 27.99 -12.76 19.60
CA SER A 9 29.24 -13.47 19.26
C SER A 9 30.31 -13.29 20.34
N THR A 10 30.47 -12.07 20.86
CA THR A 10 31.41 -11.78 21.94
C THR A 10 31.07 -12.54 23.23
N CYS A 11 29.77 -12.70 23.54
CA CYS A 11 29.31 -13.49 24.68
C CYS A 11 29.59 -14.99 24.50
N LYS A 12 29.43 -15.49 23.27
CA LYS A 12 29.70 -16.88 22.89
C LYS A 12 31.18 -17.25 23.02
N ASP A 13 32.06 -16.35 22.56
CA ASP A 13 33.51 -16.59 22.49
C ASP A 13 34.24 -16.33 23.83
N SER A 14 33.53 -15.74 24.81
CA SER A 14 34.09 -15.45 26.13
C SER A 14 34.37 -16.74 26.92
N ARG A 15 35.62 -16.88 27.40
CA ARG A 15 36.04 -18.03 28.23
C ARG A 15 35.48 -18.01 29.66
N GLN A 16 34.95 -16.87 30.11
CA GLN A 16 34.50 -16.66 31.50
C GLN A 16 32.98 -16.75 31.67
N THR A 17 32.22 -17.03 30.61
CA THR A 17 30.75 -17.12 30.70
C THR A 17 30.28 -18.51 31.15
N PRO A 18 29.27 -18.60 32.05
CA PRO A 18 28.66 -19.87 32.44
C PRO A 18 28.05 -20.60 31.24
N ASP A 19 28.00 -21.93 31.29
CA ASP A 19 27.52 -22.75 30.16
C ASP A 19 26.05 -22.47 29.78
N TRP A 20 25.19 -22.19 30.75
CA TRP A 20 23.79 -21.80 30.47
C TRP A 20 23.71 -20.49 29.68
N LEU A 21 24.62 -19.55 29.90
CA LEU A 21 24.67 -18.27 29.22
C LEU A 21 25.21 -18.42 27.80
N LYS A 22 26.17 -19.33 27.59
CA LYS A 22 26.63 -19.71 26.24
C LYS A 22 25.52 -20.38 25.44
N SER A 23 24.77 -21.29 26.05
CA SER A 23 23.60 -21.92 25.42
C SER A 23 22.55 -20.88 25.04
N ALA A 24 22.24 -19.94 25.94
CA ALA A 24 21.30 -18.85 25.66
C ALA A 24 21.81 -17.92 24.54
N ALA A 25 23.11 -17.62 24.52
CA ALA A 25 23.72 -16.83 23.45
C ALA A 25 23.65 -17.53 22.09
N GLU A 26 23.84 -18.85 22.04
CA GLU A 26 23.69 -19.64 20.82
C GLU A 26 22.24 -19.63 20.31
N ASP A 27 21.27 -19.85 21.19
CA ASP A 27 19.85 -19.78 20.83
C ASP A 27 19.46 -18.38 20.31
N MET A 28 19.98 -17.33 20.96
CA MET A 28 19.80 -15.95 20.52
C MET A 28 20.45 -15.69 19.16
N HIS A 29 21.64 -16.24 18.91
CA HIS A 29 22.33 -16.11 17.64
C HIS A 29 21.52 -16.74 16.50
N ILE A 30 21.08 -17.98 16.68
CA ILE A 30 20.27 -18.72 15.71
C ILE A 30 18.98 -17.93 15.41
N LYS A 31 18.31 -17.42 16.45
CA LYS A 31 17.08 -16.65 16.28
C LYS A 31 17.32 -15.32 15.55
N ALA A 32 18.38 -14.60 15.88
CA ALA A 32 18.74 -13.35 15.20
C ALA A 32 19.08 -13.59 13.73
N GLN A 33 19.82 -14.65 13.42
CA GLN A 33 20.14 -15.06 12.06
C GLN A 33 18.87 -15.39 11.26
N ASN A 34 17.97 -16.19 11.82
CA ASN A 34 16.70 -16.53 11.18
C ASN A 34 15.88 -15.28 10.82
N TYR A 35 15.80 -14.29 11.71
CA TYR A 35 15.12 -13.03 11.39
C TYR A 35 15.86 -12.23 10.31
N SER A 36 17.19 -12.17 10.38
CA SER A 36 18.00 -11.50 9.38
C SER A 36 17.78 -12.10 7.99
N ASP A 37 17.75 -13.43 7.88
CA ASP A 37 17.52 -14.13 6.62
C ASP A 37 16.10 -13.91 6.08
N GLN A 38 15.10 -13.85 6.97
CA GLN A 38 13.72 -13.55 6.58
C GLN A 38 13.57 -12.11 6.08
N VAL A 39 14.23 -11.15 6.73
CA VAL A 39 14.18 -9.73 6.37
C VAL A 39 15.04 -9.44 5.14
N CYS A 40 16.20 -10.07 4.99
CA CYS A 40 17.12 -9.88 3.87
C CYS A 40 16.72 -10.75 2.67
N ASN A 41 15.59 -10.39 2.05
CA ASN A 41 15.04 -11.09 0.90
C ASN A 41 15.00 -10.19 -0.34
N ALA A 42 14.58 -10.76 -1.47
CA ALA A 42 14.49 -10.05 -2.75
C ALA A 42 13.53 -8.84 -2.69
N PHE A 43 12.46 -8.89 -1.88
CA PHE A 43 11.52 -7.77 -1.73
C PHE A 43 12.14 -6.59 -0.98
N THR A 44 12.94 -6.85 0.05
CA THR A 44 13.71 -5.81 0.75
C THR A 44 14.76 -5.18 -0.15
N TYR A 45 15.37 -5.97 -1.04
CA TYR A 45 16.23 -5.42 -2.07
C TYR A 45 15.43 -4.56 -3.06
N MET A 46 14.27 -5.03 -3.53
CA MET A 46 13.40 -4.30 -4.45
C MET A 46 12.93 -2.96 -3.85
N THR A 47 12.54 -2.90 -2.57
CA THR A 47 12.20 -1.63 -1.91
C THR A 47 13.40 -0.71 -1.83
N ALA A 48 14.58 -1.25 -1.50
CA ALA A 48 15.79 -0.45 -1.36
C ALA A 48 16.22 0.19 -2.68
N ILE A 49 16.26 -0.57 -3.79
CA ILE A 49 16.63 0.00 -5.10
C ILE A 49 15.62 1.05 -5.58
N LEU A 50 14.34 0.89 -5.25
CA LEU A 50 13.27 1.83 -5.65
C LEU A 50 13.26 3.11 -4.80
N ASP A 51 14.01 3.18 -3.70
CA ASP A 51 14.15 4.42 -2.95
C ASP A 51 15.21 5.31 -3.65
N PRO A 52 14.81 6.48 -4.18
CA PRO A 52 15.68 7.35 -4.96
C PRO A 52 16.82 7.97 -4.13
N ARG A 53 16.74 7.93 -2.79
CA ARG A 53 17.74 8.50 -1.88
C ARG A 53 18.92 7.57 -1.65
N ILE A 54 18.69 6.26 -1.73
CA ILE A 54 19.71 5.24 -1.47
C ILE A 54 20.17 4.54 -2.76
N LYS A 55 19.25 4.23 -3.67
CA LYS A 55 19.49 3.49 -4.92
C LYS A 55 20.38 2.26 -4.65
N VAL A 56 21.46 2.06 -5.41
CA VAL A 56 22.40 0.94 -5.25
C VAL A 56 23.54 1.29 -4.29
N GLU A 57 23.94 2.57 -4.21
CA GLU A 57 25.17 3.00 -3.53
C GLU A 57 25.12 2.81 -2.01
N LEU A 58 23.95 2.99 -1.41
CA LEU A 58 23.77 2.85 0.04
C LEU A 58 23.15 1.51 0.46
N ILE A 59 23.01 0.56 -0.48
CA ILE A 59 22.58 -0.79 -0.15
C ILE A 59 23.76 -1.57 0.44
N PRO A 60 23.61 -2.16 1.63
CA PRO A 60 24.65 -2.99 2.22
C PRO A 60 25.08 -4.13 1.29
N GLU A 61 26.38 -4.43 1.23
CA GLU A 61 26.95 -5.44 0.33
C GLU A 61 26.29 -6.82 0.48
N TYR A 62 25.94 -7.23 1.71
CA TYR A 62 25.28 -8.51 1.97
C TYR A 62 23.89 -8.62 1.31
N LEU A 63 23.24 -7.48 1.05
CA LEU A 63 21.96 -7.40 0.36
C LEU A 63 22.13 -7.04 -1.12
N ASN A 64 23.25 -6.43 -1.51
CA ASN A 64 23.52 -6.02 -2.90
C ASN A 64 24.05 -7.18 -3.77
N LEU A 65 23.33 -8.29 -3.76
CA LEU A 65 23.68 -9.48 -4.51
C LEU A 65 23.13 -9.38 -5.94
N GLU A 66 23.94 -9.73 -6.93
CA GLU A 66 23.55 -9.69 -8.35
C GLU A 66 22.29 -10.53 -8.65
N ARG A 67 22.09 -11.62 -7.90
CA ARG A 67 20.85 -12.43 -7.96
C ARG A 67 19.59 -11.61 -7.68
N TYR A 68 19.63 -10.64 -6.77
CA TYR A 68 18.45 -9.85 -6.42
C TYR A 68 18.21 -8.72 -7.41
N LEU A 69 19.26 -8.17 -8.01
CA LEU A 69 19.12 -7.23 -9.13
C LEU A 69 18.43 -7.91 -10.32
N GLU A 70 18.84 -9.14 -10.63
CA GLU A 70 18.22 -9.91 -11.71
C GLU A 70 16.79 -10.31 -11.37
N GLU A 71 16.50 -10.71 -10.13
CA GLU A 71 15.13 -10.98 -9.68
C GLU A 71 14.26 -9.72 -9.76
N ALA A 72 14.77 -8.55 -9.38
CA ALA A 72 14.05 -7.28 -9.49
C ALA A 72 13.74 -6.92 -10.95
N ARG A 73 14.71 -7.11 -11.87
CA ARG A 73 14.50 -6.94 -13.32
C ARG A 73 13.42 -7.89 -13.84
N ASN A 74 13.51 -9.17 -13.49
CA ASN A 74 12.54 -10.18 -13.89
C ASN A 74 11.14 -9.88 -13.34
N HIS A 75 11.04 -9.45 -12.08
CA HIS A 75 9.79 -9.02 -11.47
C HIS A 75 9.19 -7.82 -12.21
N PHE A 76 10.03 -6.83 -12.54
CA PHE A 76 9.60 -5.64 -13.26
C PHE A 76 9.08 -5.98 -14.66
N ILE A 77 9.83 -6.77 -15.43
CA ILE A 77 9.43 -7.22 -16.78
C ILE A 77 8.14 -8.06 -16.69
N ARG A 78 8.05 -8.99 -15.75
CA ARG A 78 6.89 -9.89 -15.65
C ARG A 78 5.60 -9.17 -15.29
N ASN A 79 5.65 -8.27 -14.31
CA ASN A 79 4.44 -7.70 -13.72
C ASN A 79 4.10 -6.29 -14.21
N TYR A 80 5.09 -5.53 -14.72
CA TYR A 80 4.93 -4.12 -15.05
C TYR A 80 5.29 -3.78 -16.51
N SER A 81 5.66 -4.76 -17.36
CA SER A 81 5.99 -4.52 -18.78
C SER A 81 4.80 -3.99 -19.59
N THR A 82 3.60 -4.48 -19.28
CA THR A 82 2.35 -4.08 -19.94
C THR A 82 1.63 -3.06 -19.07
N SER A 83 1.22 -1.94 -19.67
CA SER A 83 0.44 -0.88 -19.02
C SER A 83 -1.00 -1.33 -18.71
N TYR A 84 -1.21 -2.40 -17.94
CA TYR A 84 -2.54 -2.84 -17.50
C TYR A 84 -3.23 -1.81 -16.58
N PHE A 85 -2.47 -0.91 -15.94
CA PHE A 85 -2.97 -0.01 -14.91
C PHE A 85 -3.34 1.41 -15.37
N SER A 86 -3.32 1.71 -16.68
CA SER A 86 -3.71 3.04 -17.19
C SER A 86 -5.19 3.38 -16.93
N SER A 87 -6.04 2.38 -16.66
CA SER A 87 -7.49 2.54 -16.53
C SER A 87 -7.94 3.06 -15.14
N MET A 88 -7.22 2.74 -14.05
CA MET A 88 -7.69 3.06 -12.69
C MET A 88 -7.27 4.46 -12.20
N ALA A 89 -6.20 5.04 -12.74
CA ALA A 89 -5.73 6.37 -12.32
C ALA A 89 -6.63 7.53 -12.82
N ASN A 90 -7.42 7.29 -13.88
CA ASN A 90 -8.33 8.29 -14.43
C ASN A 90 -9.63 8.46 -13.63
N SER A 91 -9.99 7.53 -12.74
CA SER A 91 -11.23 7.62 -11.98
C SER A 91 -11.11 8.46 -10.69
N TYR A 92 -9.89 8.72 -10.21
CA TYR A 92 -9.66 9.53 -9.00
C TYR A 92 -9.14 10.96 -9.27
N SER A 93 -8.87 11.30 -10.54
CA SER A 93 -8.37 12.64 -10.94
C SER A 93 -9.47 13.57 -11.45
N THR A 94 -10.66 13.52 -10.85
CA THR A 94 -11.75 14.46 -11.15
C THR A 94 -12.10 15.25 -9.90
N GLN A 95 -11.22 16.21 -9.56
CA GLN A 95 -11.52 17.55 -9.03
C GLN A 95 -10.32 18.11 -8.25
N GLU A 96 -9.35 18.67 -8.96
CA GLU A 96 -8.70 19.94 -8.59
C GLU A 96 -8.40 20.68 -9.89
N LEU A 97 -9.43 21.41 -10.35
CA LEU A 97 -9.29 22.48 -11.32
C LEU A 97 -8.87 23.71 -10.50
N GLU A 98 -7.59 24.06 -10.56
CA GLU A 98 -7.10 25.39 -10.97
C GLU A 98 -5.57 25.47 -10.73
N ASP A 99 -4.89 26.04 -11.72
CA ASP A 99 -3.44 26.31 -11.78
C ASP A 99 -2.48 25.15 -12.15
N ARG A 100 -2.76 24.46 -13.27
CA ARG A 100 -1.71 23.74 -14.01
C ARG A 100 -1.27 24.60 -15.18
N GLY A 101 -0.21 25.39 -14.96
CA GLY A 101 0.46 26.17 -16.00
C GLY A 101 0.62 25.35 -17.29
N SER A 102 0.16 25.94 -18.40
CA SER A 102 0.24 25.35 -19.74
C SER A 102 1.69 24.98 -20.02
N ALA A 103 1.98 23.69 -20.02
CA ALA A 103 3.32 23.24 -20.33
C ALA A 103 3.69 23.73 -21.73
N SER A 104 4.87 24.34 -21.86
CA SER A 104 5.35 24.84 -23.15
C SER A 104 5.29 23.74 -24.21
N PHE A 105 4.95 24.11 -25.45
CA PHE A 105 4.95 23.20 -26.60
C PHE A 105 6.24 22.36 -26.72
N ALA A 106 7.38 22.96 -26.37
CA ALA A 106 8.67 22.27 -26.31
C ALA A 106 8.70 21.16 -25.25
N GLU A 107 8.06 21.39 -24.10
CA GLU A 107 7.93 20.42 -23.02
C GLU A 107 6.99 19.27 -23.41
N GLU A 108 5.93 19.56 -24.17
CA GLU A 108 5.04 18.54 -24.71
C GLU A 108 5.71 17.64 -25.75
N ILE A 109 6.51 18.22 -26.66
CA ILE A 109 7.35 17.45 -27.58
C ILE A 109 8.38 16.61 -26.80
N ALA A 110 9.04 17.18 -25.78
CA ALA A 110 10.00 16.45 -24.96
C ALA A 110 9.35 15.29 -24.17
N ARG A 111 8.11 15.46 -23.70
CA ARG A 111 7.33 14.37 -23.07
C ARG A 111 6.95 13.29 -24.08
N LYS A 112 6.47 13.69 -25.27
CA LYS A 112 6.09 12.77 -26.35
C LYS A 112 7.29 11.95 -26.86
N LYS A 113 8.46 12.59 -27.03
CA LYS A 113 9.71 11.94 -27.40
C LYS A 113 10.21 10.98 -26.31
N ARG A 114 10.13 11.36 -25.03
CA ARG A 114 10.48 10.47 -23.91
C ARG A 114 9.60 9.22 -23.88
N ARG A 115 8.28 9.38 -24.00
CA ARG A 115 7.32 8.26 -24.08
C ARG A 115 7.58 7.33 -25.28
N ALA A 116 8.00 7.88 -26.42
CA ALA A 116 8.34 7.12 -27.62
C ALA A 116 9.73 6.46 -27.57
N SER A 117 10.62 6.91 -26.69
CA SER A 117 11.97 6.33 -26.51
C SER A 117 11.95 5.11 -25.59
N MET A 118 11.04 5.07 -24.62
CA MET A 118 10.94 4.01 -23.60
C MET A 118 10.19 2.78 -24.11
N ASN A 119 10.65 2.21 -25.24
CA ASN A 119 9.98 1.09 -25.90
C ASN A 119 10.18 -0.26 -25.19
N SER A 120 11.07 -0.36 -24.20
CA SER A 120 11.20 -1.56 -23.35
C SER A 120 11.11 -1.19 -21.87
N ALA A 121 10.54 -2.08 -21.06
CA ALA A 121 10.52 -1.93 -19.60
C ALA A 121 11.95 -1.88 -19.06
N THR A 122 12.85 -2.71 -19.57
CA THR A 122 14.25 -2.76 -19.12
C THR A 122 15.00 -1.42 -19.23
N ASP A 123 14.64 -0.57 -20.19
CA ASP A 123 15.25 0.75 -20.37
C ASP A 123 14.96 1.70 -19.19
N GLU A 124 13.76 1.59 -18.60
CA GLU A 124 13.28 2.48 -17.54
C GLU A 124 14.02 2.27 -16.20
N LEU A 125 14.14 1.00 -15.77
CA LEU A 125 14.89 0.64 -14.58
C LEU A 125 16.38 0.97 -14.75
N THR A 126 16.94 0.66 -15.92
CA THR A 126 18.36 0.95 -16.22
C THR A 126 18.63 2.45 -16.19
N GLN A 127 17.75 3.27 -16.77
CA GLN A 127 17.84 4.71 -16.74
C GLN A 127 17.76 5.27 -15.31
N TYR A 128 16.80 4.79 -14.51
CA TYR A 128 16.64 5.26 -13.14
C TYR A 128 17.88 4.95 -12.28
N LEU A 129 18.45 3.74 -12.43
CA LEU A 129 19.64 3.32 -11.68
C LEU A 129 20.92 4.03 -12.12
N SER A 130 21.00 4.58 -13.33
CA SER A 130 22.17 5.34 -13.79
C SER A 130 22.20 6.79 -13.30
N GLU A 131 21.11 7.27 -12.72
CA GLU A 131 21.02 8.63 -12.18
C GLU A 131 21.55 8.72 -10.74
N PRO A 132 22.08 9.88 -10.33
CA PRO A 132 22.56 10.06 -8.96
C PRO A 132 21.43 9.95 -7.93
N PRO A 133 21.72 9.55 -6.68
CA PRO A 133 20.74 9.58 -5.59
C PRO A 133 20.24 11.01 -5.30
N VAL A 134 19.00 11.10 -4.83
CA VAL A 134 18.39 12.37 -4.42
C VAL A 134 18.72 12.70 -2.96
N PRO A 135 18.61 13.97 -2.53
CA PRO A 135 18.87 14.34 -1.15
C PRO A 135 17.99 13.57 -0.16
N MET A 136 18.56 13.18 0.99
CA MET A 136 17.85 12.48 2.09
C MET A 136 16.53 13.12 2.57
N PRO A 137 16.38 14.46 2.66
CA PRO A 137 15.11 15.06 3.11
C PRO A 137 13.98 14.99 2.06
N THR A 138 14.19 14.32 0.92
CA THR A 138 13.16 14.14 -0.11
C THR A 138 12.09 13.14 0.34
N ASP A 139 10.81 13.51 0.16
CA ASP A 139 9.71 12.55 0.26
C ASP A 139 9.75 11.60 -0.95
N VAL A 140 9.96 10.32 -0.68
CA VAL A 140 10.12 9.28 -1.70
C VAL A 140 8.85 9.09 -2.52
N LEU A 141 7.68 9.08 -1.88
CA LEU A 141 6.42 8.82 -2.56
C LEU A 141 6.02 10.02 -3.42
N ASP A 142 6.24 11.24 -2.93
CA ASP A 142 6.01 12.44 -3.72
C ASP A 142 6.99 12.54 -4.91
N TRP A 143 8.26 12.14 -4.72
CA TRP A 143 9.23 12.08 -5.81
C TRP A 143 8.79 11.14 -6.93
N TRP A 144 8.28 9.94 -6.59
CA TRP A 144 7.73 9.00 -7.57
C TRP A 144 6.48 9.53 -8.25
N LYS A 145 5.62 10.26 -7.52
CA LYS A 145 4.43 10.91 -8.08
C LYS A 145 4.80 11.95 -9.13
N VAL A 146 5.76 12.84 -8.84
CA VAL A 146 6.24 13.87 -9.77
C VAL A 146 6.92 13.23 -10.99
N ASN A 147 7.72 12.18 -10.79
CA ASN A 147 8.46 11.52 -11.86
C ASN A 147 7.70 10.39 -12.57
N SER A 148 6.43 10.13 -12.21
CA SER A 148 5.58 9.12 -12.86
C SER A 148 5.47 9.30 -14.38
N SER A 149 5.54 10.55 -14.87
CA SER A 149 5.53 10.82 -16.31
C SER A 149 6.83 10.43 -17.02
N ARG A 150 7.95 10.42 -16.28
CA ARG A 150 9.28 10.01 -16.75
C ARG A 150 9.47 8.50 -16.60
N TYR A 151 8.92 7.92 -15.53
CA TYR A 151 8.96 6.50 -15.24
C TYR A 151 7.55 5.93 -15.07
N PRO A 152 6.77 5.76 -16.15
CA PRO A 152 5.37 5.38 -16.08
C PRO A 152 5.11 3.96 -15.58
N ARG A 153 6.04 3.01 -15.72
CA ARG A 153 5.88 1.63 -15.25
C ARG A 153 6.57 1.42 -13.91
N LEU A 154 7.77 1.98 -13.74
CA LEU A 154 8.55 1.85 -12.52
C LEU A 154 7.92 2.59 -11.36
N SER A 155 7.25 3.73 -11.61
CA SER A 155 6.47 4.42 -10.57
C SER A 155 5.30 3.58 -10.03
N LEU A 156 4.75 2.65 -10.83
CA LEU A 156 3.73 1.71 -10.34
C LEU A 156 4.36 0.68 -9.41
N MET A 157 5.51 0.11 -9.77
CA MET A 157 6.24 -0.81 -8.89
C MET A 157 6.68 -0.12 -7.60
N ALA A 158 7.20 1.11 -7.70
CA ALA A 158 7.57 1.93 -6.56
C ALA A 158 6.38 2.15 -5.60
N ARG A 159 5.21 2.51 -6.13
CA ARG A 159 3.99 2.66 -5.33
C ARG A 159 3.61 1.37 -4.61
N ASP A 160 3.67 0.22 -5.28
CA ASP A 160 3.23 -1.04 -4.70
C ASP A 160 4.17 -1.54 -3.61
N PHE A 161 5.48 -1.30 -3.74
CA PHE A 161 6.50 -1.77 -2.79
C PHE A 161 6.76 -0.78 -1.65
N LEU A 162 6.81 0.52 -1.92
CA LEU A 162 7.15 1.54 -0.93
C LEU A 162 5.96 1.95 -0.05
N ALA A 163 4.72 1.64 -0.47
CA ALA A 163 3.54 1.85 0.37
C ALA A 163 3.38 0.79 1.48
N VAL A 164 4.15 -0.30 1.42
CA VAL A 164 4.11 -1.35 2.44
C VAL A 164 4.77 -0.84 3.71
N GLN A 165 4.03 -0.86 4.82
CA GLN A 165 4.58 -0.55 6.14
C GLN A 165 5.60 -1.63 6.54
N SER A 166 6.78 -1.21 6.98
CA SER A 166 7.88 -2.11 7.34
C SER A 166 7.65 -2.86 8.66
N THR A 167 6.81 -2.34 9.54
CA THR A 167 6.52 -2.92 10.84
C THR A 167 5.06 -3.31 10.94
N SER A 168 4.79 -4.58 11.30
CA SER A 168 3.49 -4.92 11.86
C SER A 168 3.37 -4.23 13.21
N VAL A 169 2.57 -3.18 13.30
CA VAL A 169 2.13 -2.71 14.62
C VAL A 169 1.29 -3.84 15.20
N LEU A 170 1.61 -4.24 16.42
CA LEU A 170 0.90 -5.32 17.08
C LEU A 170 -0.60 -4.95 17.17
N PRO A 171 -1.52 -5.89 16.89
CA PRO A 171 -2.95 -5.60 16.94
C PRO A 171 -3.35 -4.95 18.26
N GLU A 172 -2.77 -5.37 19.38
CA GLU A 172 -2.97 -4.81 20.73
C GLU A 172 -2.59 -3.33 20.87
N ASP A 173 -1.60 -2.81 20.14
CA ASP A 173 -1.26 -1.39 20.17
C ASP A 173 -2.25 -0.57 19.34
N ILE A 174 -2.70 -1.11 18.21
CA ILE A 174 -3.75 -0.50 17.39
C ILE A 174 -5.09 -0.52 18.15
N PHE A 175 -5.40 -1.63 18.84
CA PHE A 175 -6.63 -1.84 19.59
C PHE A 175 -6.61 -1.20 20.98
N SER A 176 -5.47 -0.91 21.59
CA SER A 176 -5.42 -0.18 22.85
C SER A 176 -5.60 1.33 22.61
N ILE A 177 -4.93 1.89 21.60
CA ILE A 177 -5.09 3.30 21.22
C ILE A 177 -6.52 3.57 20.70
N LYS A 178 -7.11 2.62 19.97
CA LYS A 178 -8.51 2.72 19.49
C LYS A 178 -9.54 2.05 20.40
N GLY A 179 -9.12 1.43 21.50
CA GLY A 179 -9.98 0.59 22.34
C GLY A 179 -11.11 1.36 22.99
N ASP A 180 -10.79 2.55 23.48
CA ASP A 180 -11.75 3.44 24.15
C ASP A 180 -12.80 4.02 23.17
N GLU A 181 -12.41 4.22 21.90
CA GLU A 181 -13.31 4.68 20.85
C GLU A 181 -14.21 3.54 20.33
N ILE A 182 -13.66 2.33 20.20
CA ILE A 182 -14.41 1.14 19.79
C ILE A 182 -15.39 0.71 20.89
N ASP A 183 -15.01 0.76 22.17
CA ASP A 183 -15.91 0.38 23.27
C ASP A 183 -17.16 1.28 23.36
N ARG A 184 -17.05 2.57 23.03
CA ARG A 184 -18.23 3.45 22.90
C ARG A 184 -19.15 3.11 21.71
N GLU A 185 -18.59 2.73 20.56
CA GLU A 185 -19.37 2.36 19.37
C GLU A 185 -19.98 0.94 19.43
N ARG A 186 -19.38 0.02 20.20
CA ARG A 186 -19.89 -1.36 20.42
C ARG A 186 -21.26 -1.40 21.09
N PHE A 187 -21.63 -0.41 21.89
CA PHE A 187 -22.95 -0.38 22.55
C PHE A 187 -24.10 0.00 21.60
N SER A 188 -23.82 0.37 20.34
CA SER A 188 -24.84 0.79 19.37
C SER A 188 -24.77 0.09 18.01
N THR A 189 -23.78 -0.76 17.74
CA THR A 189 -23.56 -1.36 16.40
C THR A 189 -23.16 -2.84 16.49
N PRO A 190 -23.69 -3.73 15.64
CA PRO A 190 -23.26 -5.13 15.58
C PRO A 190 -21.75 -5.28 15.31
N GLN A 191 -21.12 -6.28 15.93
CA GLN A 191 -19.69 -6.58 15.74
C GLN A 191 -19.33 -6.88 14.27
N SER A 192 -20.28 -7.40 13.48
CA SER A 192 -20.11 -7.65 12.04
C SER A 192 -19.82 -6.38 11.25
N ASP A 193 -20.33 -5.24 11.69
CA ASP A 193 -20.33 -4.00 10.91
C ASP A 193 -19.26 -3.01 11.42
N THR A 194 -18.70 -3.26 12.60
CA THR A 194 -17.69 -2.43 13.26
C THR A 194 -16.42 -2.32 12.40
N GLN A 195 -15.97 -3.42 11.78
CA GLN A 195 -14.80 -3.42 10.91
C GLN A 195 -15.00 -2.50 9.70
N ALA A 196 -16.16 -2.59 9.04
CA ALA A 196 -16.49 -1.77 7.88
C ALA A 196 -16.55 -0.28 8.27
N LEU A 197 -17.14 0.04 9.43
CA LEU A 197 -17.20 1.40 9.95
C LEU A 197 -15.81 1.99 10.22
N LEU A 198 -14.93 1.23 10.89
CA LEU A 198 -13.55 1.66 11.16
C LEU A 198 -12.76 1.90 9.86
N CYS A 199 -12.93 1.04 8.85
CA CYS A 199 -12.33 1.21 7.53
C CYS A 199 -12.83 2.50 6.86
N VAL A 200 -14.14 2.71 6.79
CA VAL A 200 -14.76 3.90 6.19
C VAL A 200 -14.30 5.17 6.89
N LYS A 201 -14.26 5.17 8.22
CA LYS A 201 -13.76 6.30 9.02
C LYS A 201 -12.29 6.62 8.71
N SER A 202 -11.44 5.60 8.69
CA SER A 202 -10.02 5.73 8.32
C SER A 202 -9.85 6.31 6.92
N TRP A 203 -10.61 5.79 5.94
CA TRP A 203 -10.60 6.29 4.57
C TRP A 203 -11.02 7.75 4.47
N MET A 204 -12.10 8.15 5.16
CA MET A 204 -12.55 9.54 5.17
C MET A 204 -11.53 10.49 5.81
N GLN A 205 -10.88 10.08 6.91
CA GLN A 205 -9.79 10.85 7.53
C GLN A 205 -8.59 11.02 6.61
N ASN A 206 -8.34 10.05 5.72
CA ASN A 206 -7.29 10.09 4.71
C ASN A 206 -7.77 10.68 3.36
N GLY A 207 -8.89 11.41 3.36
CA GLY A 207 -9.34 12.22 2.22
C GLY A 207 -10.24 11.51 1.19
N ILE A 208 -10.66 10.26 1.43
CA ILE A 208 -11.61 9.56 0.57
C ILE A 208 -13.01 10.13 0.79
N LYS A 209 -13.56 10.80 -0.22
CA LYS A 209 -14.93 11.33 -0.21
C LYS A 209 -15.90 10.28 -0.77
N LEU A 210 -16.73 9.70 0.10
CA LEU A 210 -17.79 8.80 -0.32
C LEU A 210 -18.94 9.61 -0.94
N LYS A 211 -19.20 9.41 -2.24
CA LYS A 211 -20.38 9.96 -2.91
C LYS A 211 -21.57 9.03 -2.64
N TYR A 212 -22.29 9.27 -1.56
CA TYR A 212 -23.52 8.56 -1.27
C TYR A 212 -24.69 9.22 -2.02
N LYS A 213 -25.37 8.46 -2.89
CA LYS A 213 -26.72 8.81 -3.33
C LYS A 213 -27.65 8.31 -2.24
N SER A 214 -28.11 9.20 -1.37
CA SER A 214 -29.20 8.86 -0.46
C SER A 214 -30.42 8.54 -1.30
N THR A 215 -30.83 7.28 -1.32
CA THR A 215 -32.24 6.97 -1.55
C THR A 215 -32.92 7.36 -0.26
N GLU A 216 -33.40 8.59 -0.20
CA GLU A 216 -34.31 9.02 0.84
C GLU A 216 -35.45 7.98 0.86
N ILE A 217 -35.54 7.21 1.95
CA ILE A 217 -36.60 6.23 2.11
C ILE A 217 -37.86 7.05 2.33
N ASP A 218 -38.63 7.24 1.27
CA ASP A 218 -39.91 7.91 1.33
C ASP A 218 -40.92 6.96 2.01
N TYR A 219 -41.02 7.11 3.33
CA TYR A 219 -41.92 6.33 4.17
C TYR A 219 -43.39 6.54 3.80
N GLU A 220 -43.76 7.72 3.27
CA GLU A 220 -45.10 7.99 2.76
C GLU A 220 -45.39 7.13 1.54
N ARG A 221 -44.47 7.10 0.55
CA ARG A 221 -44.59 6.25 -0.64
C ARG A 221 -44.69 4.77 -0.28
N MET A 222 -43.92 4.30 0.70
CA MET A 222 -44.00 2.90 1.15
C MET A 222 -45.32 2.59 1.87
N MET A 223 -45.83 3.51 2.70
CA MET A 223 -47.14 3.34 3.33
C MET A 223 -48.28 3.36 2.31
N GLU A 224 -48.21 4.19 1.27
CA GLU A 224 -49.21 4.22 0.20
C GLU A 224 -49.26 2.89 -0.57
N ILE A 225 -48.11 2.29 -0.89
CA ILE A 225 -48.04 1.00 -1.58
C ILE A 225 -48.56 -0.14 -0.68
N ALA A 226 -48.26 -0.09 0.62
CA ALA A 226 -48.79 -1.05 1.59
C ALA A 226 -50.32 -0.92 1.76
N ALA A 227 -50.84 0.30 1.80
CA ALA A 227 -52.28 0.55 1.87
C ALA A 227 -53.00 0.11 0.59
N ALA A 228 -52.44 0.40 -0.58
CA ALA A 228 -53.00 -0.01 -1.88
C ALA A 228 -53.06 -1.54 -2.02
N SER A 229 -52.00 -2.25 -1.60
CA SER A 229 -51.97 -3.71 -1.62
C SER A 229 -52.92 -4.35 -0.60
N ALA A 230 -53.15 -3.71 0.55
CA ALA A 230 -54.19 -4.14 1.50
C ALA A 230 -55.60 -4.00 0.91
N ILE A 231 -55.90 -2.91 0.20
CA ILE A 231 -57.18 -2.69 -0.48
C ILE A 231 -57.39 -3.72 -1.61
N GLU A 232 -56.35 -4.05 -2.36
CA GLU A 232 -56.40 -5.06 -3.42
C GLU A 232 -56.60 -6.50 -2.88
N SER A 233 -56.07 -6.78 -1.69
CA SER A 233 -56.30 -8.06 -1.00
C SER A 233 -57.74 -8.17 -0.46
N SER A 234 -58.31 -7.06 0.03
CA SER A 234 -59.70 -6.98 0.47
C SER A 234 -60.68 -7.15 -0.69
N SER A 235 -60.47 -6.49 -1.83
CA SER A 235 -61.32 -6.62 -3.02
C SER A 235 -61.32 -8.04 -3.60
N ARG A 236 -60.17 -8.72 -3.62
CA ARG A 236 -60.06 -10.14 -4.02
C ARG A 236 -60.74 -11.11 -3.04
N SER A 237 -60.89 -10.74 -1.77
CA SER A 237 -61.59 -11.55 -0.78
C SER A 237 -63.12 -11.46 -0.93
N PHE A 238 -63.64 -10.28 -1.27
CA PHE A 238 -65.07 -10.06 -1.51
C PHE A 238 -65.58 -10.77 -2.77
N ASP A 239 -64.74 -10.89 -3.81
CA ASP A 239 -65.12 -11.54 -5.07
C ASP A 239 -65.17 -13.08 -4.99
N ARG A 240 -64.51 -13.69 -3.99
CA ARG A 240 -64.56 -15.14 -3.74
C ARG A 240 -65.78 -15.59 -2.93
N SER A 241 -66.48 -14.69 -2.26
CA SER A 241 -67.64 -15.02 -1.42
C SER A 241 -69.00 -14.94 -2.16
N LYS A 242 -68.99 -14.68 -3.48
CA LYS A 242 -70.20 -14.59 -4.32
C LYS A 242 -70.30 -15.68 -5.41
N LYS A 243 -69.64 -16.82 -5.23
CA LYS A 243 -69.84 -18.01 -6.06
C LYS A 243 -70.33 -19.19 -5.23
#